data_AF-A0A119M2I0-F1
#
_entry.id   AF-A0A119M2I0-F1
#
_cell.length_a   1.000
_cell.length_b   1.000
_cell.length_c   1.000
_cell.angle_alpha   90.00
_cell.angle_beta   90.00
_cell.angle_gamma   90.00
#
_symmetry.space_group_name_H-M   'P 1'
#
loop_
_entity.id
_entity.type
_entity.pdbx_description
1 polymer ?
#
loop_
_entity_poly.entity_id
_entity_poly.type
_entity_poly.pdbx_seq_one_letter_code
_entity_poly.pdbx_strand_id
1 'polypeptide(L)'
;MSGIAHHAGASVGSLYQFFPSKENIGLALLLRYMDEISEQLEQCKANLPNTPKELARRLVSIILDYVERRPVWAILSEVPALMPHRHAIDRLSEIIGTLLSSYAPSIKARELSAVSMAASLMIRATIQGIRLVDPRERTALRREMQRALGCYLEERLGIAGRRASETR
;
A
#
# COMPACT_ATOMS: atom_id res chain seq x y z
N MET A 1 -0.38 4.23 28.40
CA MET A 1 0.64 3.41 29.08
C MET A 1 -0.01 2.48 30.09
N SER A 2 -0.48 2.92 31.26
CA SER A 2 -1.09 2.02 32.27
C SER A 2 -2.18 1.08 31.72
N GLY A 3 -3.19 1.60 31.01
CA GLY A 3 -4.23 0.75 30.41
C GLY A 3 -3.71 -0.22 29.33
N ILE A 4 -2.71 0.19 28.55
CA ILE A 4 -2.06 -0.68 27.54
C ILE A 4 -1.29 -1.80 28.24
N ALA A 5 -0.55 -1.47 29.32
CA ALA A 5 0.22 -2.41 30.11
C ALA A 5 -0.68 -3.48 30.72
N HIS A 6 -1.78 -3.04 31.34
CA HIS A 6 -2.81 -3.92 31.91
C HIS A 6 -3.40 -4.87 30.86
N HIS A 7 -3.81 -4.34 29.70
CA HIS A 7 -4.37 -5.16 28.63
C HIS A 7 -3.35 -6.15 28.04
N ALA A 8 -2.07 -5.76 27.97
CA ALA A 8 -0.99 -6.60 27.44
C ALA A 8 -0.43 -7.60 28.46
N GLY A 9 -0.89 -7.59 29.72
CA GLY A 9 -0.29 -8.38 30.80
C GLY A 9 1.17 -8.01 31.10
N ALA A 10 1.59 -6.78 30.75
CA ALA A 10 2.94 -6.27 30.91
C ALA A 10 3.02 -5.26 32.05
N SER A 11 4.23 -5.05 32.61
CA SER A 11 4.45 -3.96 33.55
C SER A 11 4.51 -2.62 32.82
N VAL A 12 4.06 -1.55 33.48
CA VAL A 12 4.18 -0.18 32.93
C VAL A 12 5.66 0.16 32.66
N GLY A 13 6.56 -0.25 33.57
CA GLY A 13 8.00 -0.06 33.41
C GLY A 13 8.56 -0.76 32.16
N SER A 14 8.13 -1.99 31.88
CA SER A 14 8.55 -2.71 30.67
C SER A 14 8.09 -2.00 29.39
N LEU A 15 6.85 -1.48 29.35
CA LEU A 15 6.41 -0.70 28.20
C LEU A 15 7.25 0.55 27.97
N TYR A 16 7.64 1.28 29.02
CA TYR A 16 8.50 2.46 28.86
C TYR A 16 9.92 2.12 28.39
N GLN A 17 10.43 0.93 28.72
CA GLN A 17 11.75 0.47 28.25
C GLN A 17 11.78 0.25 26.73
N PHE A 18 10.70 -0.32 26.16
CA PHE A 18 10.62 -0.58 24.71
C PHE A 18 9.99 0.57 23.92
N PHE A 19 9.04 1.27 24.54
CA PHE A 19 8.27 2.35 23.92
C PHE A 19 8.21 3.54 24.89
N PRO A 20 9.17 4.49 24.78
CA PRO A 20 9.27 5.62 25.70
C PRO A 20 8.01 6.49 25.78
N SER A 21 7.17 6.49 24.75
CA SER A 21 5.91 7.23 24.68
C SER A 21 4.78 6.40 24.05
N LYS A 22 3.53 6.87 24.17
CA LYS A 22 2.37 6.24 23.52
C LYS A 22 2.47 6.36 22.00
N GLU A 23 3.10 7.41 21.52
CA GLU A 23 3.38 7.71 20.12
C GLU A 23 4.35 6.67 19.56
N ASN A 24 5.37 6.26 20.32
CA ASN A 24 6.27 5.17 19.92
C ASN A 24 5.53 3.83 19.77
N ILE A 25 4.54 3.54 20.62
CA ILE A 25 3.66 2.37 20.45
C ILE A 25 2.85 2.48 19.16
N GLY A 26 2.25 3.66 18.91
CA GLY A 26 1.49 3.91 17.68
C GLY A 26 2.32 3.75 16.42
N LEU A 27 3.55 4.29 16.41
CA LEU A 27 4.49 4.12 15.30
C LEU A 27 4.85 2.65 15.08
N ALA A 28 5.20 1.92 16.15
CA ALA A 28 5.55 0.51 16.05
C ALA A 28 4.39 -0.35 15.51
N LEU A 29 3.16 -0.06 15.95
CA LEU A 29 1.97 -0.75 15.46
C LEU A 29 1.70 -0.45 13.99
N LEU A 30 1.88 0.80 13.57
CA LEU A 30 1.73 1.21 12.18
C LEU A 30 2.80 0.57 11.27
N LEU A 31 4.06 0.54 11.70
CA LEU A 31 5.14 -0.14 10.98
C LEU A 31 4.82 -1.63 10.82
N ARG A 32 4.37 -2.29 11.89
CA ARG A 32 3.91 -3.69 11.82
C ARG A 32 2.80 -3.87 10.80
N TYR A 33 1.82 -2.97 10.77
CA TYR A 33 0.75 -3.07 9.78
C TYR A 33 1.25 -2.91 8.34
N MET A 34 2.23 -2.04 8.12
CA MET A 34 2.85 -1.89 6.81
C MET A 34 3.65 -3.13 6.40
N ASP A 35 4.39 -3.74 7.33
CA ASP A 35 5.10 -5.01 7.10
C ASP A 35 4.13 -6.12 6.68
N GLU A 36 3.02 -6.29 7.42
CA GLU A 36 2.02 -7.31 7.12
C GLU A 36 1.33 -7.08 5.76
N ILE A 37 1.10 -5.81 5.35
CA ILE A 37 0.62 -5.49 3.99
C ILE A 37 1.68 -5.87 2.97
N SER A 38 2.93 -5.48 3.19
CA SER A 38 4.05 -5.79 2.30
C SER A 38 4.17 -7.29 2.04
N GLU A 39 4.08 -8.13 3.09
CA GLU A 39 4.09 -9.58 2.98
C GLU A 39 2.95 -10.11 2.09
N GLN A 40 1.73 -9.58 2.25
CA GLN A 40 0.58 -9.96 1.41
C GLN A 40 0.75 -9.54 -0.06
N LEU A 41 1.38 -8.40 -0.30
CA LEU A 41 1.69 -7.94 -1.65
C LEU A 41 2.81 -8.77 -2.29
N GLU A 42 3.82 -9.16 -1.54
CA GLU A 42 4.90 -10.04 -2.02
C GLU A 42 4.37 -11.42 -2.41
N GLN A 43 3.38 -11.95 -1.70
CA GLN A 43 2.69 -13.19 -2.08
C GLN A 43 2.00 -13.10 -3.45
N CYS A 44 1.68 -11.89 -3.94
CA CYS A 44 1.18 -11.72 -5.30
C CYS A 44 2.22 -12.07 -6.36
N LYS A 45 3.53 -12.04 -6.04
CA LYS A 45 4.58 -12.46 -6.97
C LYS A 45 4.51 -13.95 -7.28
N ALA A 46 4.16 -14.77 -6.28
CA ALA A 46 4.04 -16.22 -6.43
C ALA A 46 2.82 -16.64 -7.27
N ASN A 47 1.78 -15.81 -7.29
CA ASN A 47 0.57 -16.04 -8.08
C ASN A 47 0.21 -14.76 -8.83
N LEU A 48 1.09 -14.35 -9.73
CA LEU A 48 0.97 -13.08 -10.44
C LEU A 48 -0.22 -13.14 -11.41
N PRO A 49 -1.12 -12.13 -11.40
CA PRO A 49 -2.21 -12.09 -12.37
C PRO A 49 -1.73 -12.03 -13.83
N ASN A 50 -2.59 -12.41 -14.77
CA ASN A 50 -2.24 -12.41 -16.19
C ASN A 50 -2.17 -11.00 -16.81
N THR A 51 -2.82 -10.01 -16.18
CA THR A 51 -2.92 -8.65 -16.73
C THR A 51 -2.63 -7.60 -15.66
N PRO A 52 -2.06 -6.43 -16.04
CA PRO A 52 -1.86 -5.32 -15.12
C PRO A 52 -3.16 -4.82 -14.47
N LYS A 53 -4.27 -4.91 -15.19
CA LYS A 53 -5.59 -4.56 -14.66
C LYS A 53 -6.07 -5.51 -13.58
N GLU A 54 -5.86 -6.81 -13.75
CA GLU A 54 -6.19 -7.77 -12.68
C GLU A 54 -5.27 -7.60 -11.48
N LEU A 55 -3.98 -7.29 -11.70
CA LEU A 55 -3.08 -6.88 -10.62
C LEU A 55 -3.61 -5.65 -9.88
N ALA A 56 -4.01 -4.59 -10.57
CA ALA A 56 -4.57 -3.39 -9.95
C ALA A 56 -5.79 -3.71 -9.07
N ARG A 57 -6.71 -4.55 -9.57
CA ARG A 57 -7.88 -5.00 -8.79
C ARG A 57 -7.45 -5.69 -7.51
N ARG A 58 -6.51 -6.64 -7.63
CA ARG A 58 -6.00 -7.42 -6.50
C ARG A 58 -5.24 -6.56 -5.47
N LEU A 59 -4.37 -5.65 -5.91
CA LEU A 59 -3.63 -4.73 -5.02
C LEU A 59 -4.58 -3.88 -4.18
N VAL A 60 -5.58 -3.27 -4.83
CA VAL A 60 -6.57 -2.44 -4.14
C VAL A 60 -7.42 -3.29 -3.18
N SER A 61 -7.84 -4.49 -3.58
CA SER A 61 -8.60 -5.38 -2.67
C SER A 61 -7.79 -5.77 -1.44
N ILE A 62 -6.56 -6.25 -1.60
CA ILE A 62 -5.70 -6.66 -0.48
C ILE A 62 -5.57 -5.53 0.55
N ILE A 63 -5.23 -4.34 0.08
CA ILE A 63 -4.94 -3.21 0.95
C ILE A 63 -6.21 -2.72 1.65
N LEU A 64 -7.33 -2.59 0.91
CA LEU A 64 -8.57 -2.12 1.51
C LEU A 64 -9.16 -3.12 2.48
N ASP A 65 -9.14 -4.41 2.14
CA ASP A 65 -9.65 -5.45 3.03
C ASP A 65 -8.79 -5.56 4.30
N TYR A 66 -7.47 -5.32 4.18
CA TYR A 66 -6.56 -5.26 5.30
C TYR A 66 -6.87 -4.08 6.24
N VAL A 67 -7.08 -2.88 5.67
CA VAL A 67 -7.38 -1.66 6.43
C VAL A 67 -8.78 -1.71 7.05
N GLU A 68 -9.76 -2.25 6.35
CA GLU A 68 -11.15 -2.39 6.82
C GLU A 68 -11.25 -3.27 8.07
N ARG A 69 -10.41 -4.32 8.17
CA ARG A 69 -10.32 -5.19 9.35
C ARG A 69 -9.56 -4.56 10.53
N ARG A 70 -8.90 -3.42 10.34
CA ARG A 70 -8.02 -2.79 11.35
C ARG A 70 -8.42 -1.33 11.57
N PRO A 71 -9.46 -1.06 12.38
CA PRO A 71 -9.93 0.31 12.64
C PRO A 71 -8.84 1.23 13.22
N VAL A 72 -7.85 0.66 13.92
CA VAL A 72 -6.70 1.40 14.46
C VAL A 72 -5.81 2.00 13.36
N TRP A 73 -5.74 1.38 12.18
CA TRP A 73 -5.00 1.94 11.03
C TRP A 73 -5.53 3.33 10.68
N ALA A 74 -6.85 3.50 10.63
CA ALA A 74 -7.49 4.76 10.29
C ALA A 74 -7.04 5.90 11.23
N ILE A 75 -7.00 5.62 12.54
CA ILE A 75 -6.59 6.58 13.57
C ILE A 75 -5.08 6.89 13.45
N LEU A 76 -4.24 5.86 13.36
CA LEU A 76 -2.78 6.05 13.35
C LEU A 76 -2.29 6.72 12.07
N SER A 77 -2.92 6.41 10.92
CA SER A 77 -2.54 6.97 9.62
C SER A 77 -2.82 8.47 9.47
N GLU A 78 -3.66 9.04 10.34
CA GLU A 78 -3.98 10.47 10.36
C GLU A 78 -3.01 11.30 11.17
N VAL A 79 -2.24 10.69 12.07
CA VAL A 79 -1.28 11.41 12.90
C VAL A 79 -0.04 11.68 12.05
N PRO A 80 0.21 12.92 11.59
CA PRO A 80 1.30 13.18 10.64
C PRO A 80 2.66 12.84 11.25
N ALA A 81 2.80 13.03 12.56
CA ALA A 81 4.01 12.68 13.31
C ALA A 81 4.33 11.17 13.36
N LEU A 82 3.33 10.31 13.13
CA LEU A 82 3.52 8.84 13.10
C LEU A 82 3.73 8.29 11.70
N MET A 83 3.33 9.03 10.66
CA MET A 83 3.52 8.62 9.27
C MET A 83 4.99 8.80 8.88
N PRO A 84 5.75 7.72 8.60
CA PRO A 84 7.08 7.83 8.03
C PRO A 84 6.90 8.20 6.55
N HIS A 85 6.72 9.49 6.26
CA HIS A 85 6.23 9.97 4.96
C HIS A 85 7.05 9.48 3.76
N ARG A 86 8.34 9.19 3.95
CA ARG A 86 9.23 8.72 2.89
C ARG A 86 9.30 7.19 2.85
N HIS A 87 9.71 6.56 3.96
CA HIS A 87 9.95 5.11 4.02
C HIS A 87 8.74 4.24 3.63
N ALA A 88 7.51 4.65 3.98
CA ALA A 88 6.32 3.86 3.68
C ALA A 88 6.00 3.82 2.19
N ILE A 89 6.08 4.98 1.54
CA ILE A 89 5.78 5.13 0.12
C ILE A 89 6.89 4.51 -0.71
N ASP A 90 8.14 4.69 -0.27
CA ASP A 90 9.32 4.12 -0.92
C ASP A 90 9.21 2.58 -0.96
N ARG A 91 8.94 1.93 0.18
CA ARG A 91 8.79 0.45 0.23
C ARG A 91 7.62 -0.05 -0.62
N LEU A 92 6.44 0.58 -0.52
CA LEU A 92 5.29 0.16 -1.34
C LEU A 92 5.61 0.29 -2.83
N SER A 93 6.29 1.39 -3.23
CA SER A 93 6.69 1.60 -4.61
C SER A 93 7.71 0.57 -5.10
N GLU A 94 8.61 0.09 -4.23
CA GLU A 94 9.58 -0.95 -4.56
C GLU A 94 8.92 -2.31 -4.79
N ILE A 95 7.99 -2.70 -3.90
CA ILE A 95 7.22 -3.94 -4.05
C ILE A 95 6.38 -3.89 -5.32
N ILE A 96 5.67 -2.77 -5.56
CA ILE A 96 4.89 -2.60 -6.78
C ILE A 96 5.80 -2.66 -8.00
N GLY A 97 6.96 -1.99 -8.00
CA GLY A 97 7.91 -2.04 -9.12
C GLY A 97 8.38 -3.43 -9.44
N THR A 98 8.62 -4.26 -8.42
CA THR A 98 8.96 -5.69 -8.56
C THR A 98 7.82 -6.47 -9.22
N LEU A 99 6.57 -6.18 -8.90
CA LEU A 99 5.42 -6.83 -9.53
C LEU A 99 5.22 -6.35 -10.97
N LEU A 100 5.40 -5.06 -11.23
CA LEU A 100 5.22 -4.45 -12.55
C LEU A 100 6.32 -4.85 -13.55
N SER A 101 7.55 -5.09 -13.09
CA SER A 101 8.65 -5.51 -13.98
C SER A 101 8.38 -6.83 -14.70
N SER A 102 7.56 -7.71 -14.11
CA SER A 102 7.15 -8.98 -14.72
C SER A 102 6.27 -8.80 -15.96
N TYR A 103 5.55 -7.68 -16.08
CA TYR A 103 4.68 -7.40 -17.24
C TYR A 103 5.39 -6.62 -18.35
N ALA A 104 6.50 -5.95 -18.03
CA ALA A 104 7.22 -5.10 -18.99
C ALA A 104 8.74 -5.27 -18.81
N PRO A 105 9.32 -6.42 -19.21
CA PRO A 105 10.74 -6.70 -18.98
C PRO A 105 11.71 -5.73 -19.71
N SER A 106 11.23 -5.02 -20.72
CA SER A 106 12.01 -4.04 -21.50
C SER A 106 11.86 -2.58 -21.01
N ILE A 107 11.07 -2.33 -19.96
CA ILE A 107 10.88 -0.98 -19.43
C ILE A 107 12.18 -0.43 -18.84
N LYS A 108 12.44 0.87 -19.03
CA LYS A 108 13.60 1.53 -18.40
C LYS A 108 13.39 1.64 -16.89
N ALA A 109 14.43 1.41 -16.09
CA ALA A 109 14.36 1.46 -14.63
C ALA A 109 13.77 2.77 -14.08
N ARG A 110 14.16 3.92 -14.65
CA ARG A 110 13.62 5.24 -14.27
C ARG A 110 12.12 5.35 -14.54
N GLU A 111 11.65 4.77 -15.65
CA GLU A 111 10.23 4.78 -16.00
C GLU A 111 9.43 3.85 -15.10
N LEU A 112 9.94 2.64 -14.83
CA LEU A 112 9.33 1.70 -13.89
C LEU A 112 9.21 2.32 -12.50
N SER A 113 10.26 2.98 -12.00
CA SER A 113 10.22 3.69 -10.71
C SER A 113 9.13 4.77 -10.69
N ALA A 114 9.00 5.58 -11.74
CA ALA A 114 7.96 6.60 -11.82
C ALA A 114 6.54 6.01 -11.86
N VAL A 115 6.32 4.93 -12.64
CA VAL A 115 5.03 4.23 -12.70
C VAL A 115 4.67 3.60 -11.37
N SER A 116 5.65 3.00 -10.69
CA SER A 116 5.46 2.35 -9.40
C SER A 116 5.15 3.36 -8.30
N MET A 117 5.83 4.50 -8.29
CA MET A 117 5.55 5.61 -7.39
C MET A 117 4.12 6.16 -7.59
N ALA A 118 3.72 6.39 -8.85
CA ALA A 118 2.37 6.85 -9.17
C ALA A 118 1.30 5.84 -8.72
N ALA A 119 1.51 4.54 -8.97
CA ALA A 119 0.62 3.49 -8.50
C ALA A 119 0.50 3.47 -6.96
N SER A 120 1.61 3.58 -6.23
CA SER A 120 1.62 3.70 -4.77
C SER A 120 0.80 4.89 -4.27
N LEU A 121 0.92 6.04 -4.93
CA LEU A 121 0.17 7.26 -4.58
C LEU A 121 -1.34 7.10 -4.85
N MET A 122 -1.72 6.47 -5.96
CA MET A 122 -3.14 6.16 -6.26
C MET A 122 -3.73 5.19 -5.23
N ILE A 123 -2.97 4.19 -4.80
CA ILE A 123 -3.36 3.28 -3.73
C ILE A 123 -3.53 4.04 -2.41
N ARG A 124 -2.57 4.90 -2.04
CA ARG A 124 -2.68 5.74 -0.83
C ARG A 124 -3.94 6.62 -0.88
N ALA A 125 -4.20 7.24 -2.02
CA ALA A 125 -5.42 8.03 -2.23
C ALA A 125 -6.69 7.18 -2.10
N THR A 126 -6.67 5.91 -2.50
CA THR A 126 -7.80 4.98 -2.31
C THR A 126 -8.07 4.73 -0.82
N ILE A 127 -7.03 4.44 -0.04
CA ILE A 127 -7.14 4.20 1.42
C ILE A 127 -7.75 5.42 2.12
N GLN A 128 -7.31 6.61 1.74
CA GLN A 128 -7.80 7.87 2.30
C GLN A 128 -9.22 8.20 1.81
N GLY A 129 -9.48 8.06 0.51
CA GLY A 129 -10.74 8.42 -0.13
C GLY A 129 -11.95 7.62 0.35
N ILE A 130 -11.79 6.31 0.58
CA ILE A 130 -12.89 5.46 1.09
C ILE A 130 -13.42 5.91 2.46
N ARG A 131 -12.62 6.67 3.20
CA ARG A 131 -13.00 7.22 4.50
C ARG A 131 -13.78 8.54 4.38
N LEU A 132 -13.64 9.24 3.25
CA LEU A 132 -14.30 10.52 3.00
C LEU A 132 -15.71 10.36 2.42
N VAL A 133 -16.08 9.14 2.00
CA VAL A 133 -17.38 8.85 1.38
C VAL A 133 -18.27 8.05 2.32
N ASP A 134 -19.58 8.14 2.09
CA ASP A 134 -20.57 7.38 2.82
C ASP A 134 -20.32 5.87 2.72
N PRO A 135 -20.58 5.08 3.77
CA PRO A 135 -20.39 3.63 3.74
C PRO A 135 -21.06 2.93 2.55
N ARG A 136 -22.20 3.47 2.09
CA ARG A 136 -22.95 2.99 0.92
C ARG A 136 -22.23 3.20 -0.40
N GLU A 137 -21.33 4.19 -0.47
CA GLU A 137 -20.60 4.58 -1.68
C GLU A 137 -19.20 3.95 -1.75
N ARG A 138 -18.67 3.43 -0.63
CA ARG A 138 -17.33 2.82 -0.55
C ARG A 138 -17.09 1.75 -1.60
N THR A 139 -18.09 0.91 -1.87
CA THR A 139 -17.98 -0.13 -2.89
C THR A 139 -17.89 0.45 -4.30
N ALA A 140 -18.62 1.55 -4.58
CA ALA A 140 -18.54 2.24 -5.86
C ALA A 140 -17.17 2.90 -6.03
N LEU A 141 -16.68 3.62 -5.01
CA LEU A 141 -15.36 4.22 -5.05
C LEU A 141 -14.24 3.18 -5.19
N ARG A 142 -14.32 2.04 -4.46
CA ARG A 142 -13.39 0.91 -4.61
C ARG A 142 -13.30 0.46 -6.08
N ARG A 143 -14.44 0.31 -6.77
CA ARG A 143 -14.47 -0.09 -8.19
C ARG A 143 -13.85 0.97 -9.11
N GLU A 144 -14.15 2.25 -8.89
CA GLU A 144 -13.57 3.33 -9.69
C GLU A 144 -12.05 3.43 -9.51
N MET A 145 -11.55 3.30 -8.27
CA MET A 145 -10.11 3.30 -8.01
C MET A 145 -9.40 2.09 -8.61
N GLN A 146 -10.02 0.91 -8.55
CA GLN A 146 -9.53 -0.29 -9.26
C GLN A 146 -9.46 -0.08 -10.76
N ARG A 147 -10.48 0.55 -11.35
CA ARG A 147 -10.53 0.86 -12.77
C ARG A 147 -9.47 1.89 -13.17
N ALA A 148 -9.36 2.98 -12.42
CA ALA A 148 -8.39 4.04 -12.67
C ALA A 148 -6.95 3.51 -12.63
N LEU A 149 -6.60 2.75 -11.57
CA LEU A 149 -5.28 2.14 -11.46
C LEU A 149 -5.04 1.10 -12.57
N GLY A 150 -6.03 0.25 -12.86
CA GLY A 150 -5.90 -0.77 -13.91
C GLY A 150 -5.67 -0.18 -15.30
N CYS A 151 -6.46 0.82 -15.69
CA CYS A 151 -6.30 1.50 -16.97
C CYS A 151 -4.96 2.23 -17.06
N TYR A 152 -4.54 2.91 -15.99
CA TYR A 152 -3.23 3.55 -15.92
C TYR A 152 -2.08 2.56 -16.12
N LEU A 153 -2.12 1.41 -15.44
CA LEU A 153 -1.07 0.39 -15.56
C LEU A 153 -1.07 -0.27 -16.95
N GLU A 154 -2.24 -0.61 -17.50
CA GLU A 154 -2.35 -1.16 -18.86
C GLU A 154 -1.78 -0.20 -19.91
N GLU A 155 -2.10 1.09 -19.81
CA GLU A 155 -1.58 2.11 -20.71
C GLU A 155 -0.05 2.24 -20.58
N ARG A 156 0.46 2.39 -19.36
CA ARG A 156 1.89 2.64 -19.13
C ARG A 156 2.76 1.44 -19.49
N LEU A 157 2.29 0.22 -19.22
CA LEU A 157 3.03 -1.00 -19.55
C LEU A 157 2.82 -1.41 -21.02
N GLY A 158 1.66 -1.10 -21.62
CA GLY A 158 1.33 -1.39 -23.02
C GLY A 158 1.91 -0.39 -24.04
N ILE A 159 2.13 0.87 -23.67
CA ILE A 159 2.89 1.84 -24.49
C ILE A 159 4.39 1.49 -24.50
N ALA A 160 4.93 1.01 -23.37
CA ALA A 160 6.32 0.59 -23.27
C ALA A 160 6.65 -0.60 -24.19
N GLY A 161 5.72 -1.56 -24.33
CA GLY A 161 5.84 -2.67 -25.27
C GLY A 161 5.89 -2.24 -26.74
N ARG A 162 5.21 -1.15 -27.11
CA ARG A 162 5.14 -0.64 -28.50
C ARG A 162 6.31 0.27 -28.90
N ARG A 163 6.86 1.06 -27.98
CA ARG A 163 8.05 1.90 -28.28
C ARG A 163 9.32 1.08 -28.51
N ALA A 164 9.42 -0.11 -27.91
CA ALA A 164 10.58 -1.00 -28.11
C ALA A 164 10.60 -1.66 -29.50
N SER A 165 9.44 -1.81 -30.17
CA SER A 165 9.35 -2.35 -31.53
C SER A 165 9.66 -1.34 -32.64
N GLU A 166 9.62 -0.04 -32.35
CA GLU A 166 9.85 1.04 -33.34
C GLU A 166 11.31 1.53 -33.38
N THR A 167 12.20 1.00 -32.52
CA THR A 167 13.63 1.37 -32.49
C THR A 167 14.56 0.24 -32.92
N ARG A 168 14.05 -0.76 -33.66
CA ARG A 168 14.85 -1.85 -34.25
C ARG A 168 14.90 -1.75 -35.75
#